data_AF-A0AAW6Y4G5-F1
#
_entry.id   AF-A0AAW6Y4G5-F1
#
_cell.length_a   1.000
_cell.length_b   1.000
_cell.length_c   1.000
_cell.angle_alpha   90.00
_cell.angle_beta   90.00
_cell.angle_gamma   90.00
#
_symmetry.space_group_name_H-M   'P 1'
#
loop_
_entity.id
_entity.type
_entity.pdbx_description
1 polymer ?
#
loop_
_entity_poly.entity_id
_entity_poly.type
_entity_poly.pdbx_seq_one_letter_code
_entity_poly.pdbx_strand_id
1 'polypeptide(L)'
;MKSNIKAYFKNLAIAADQTINAVFGGYPDETLSSRLYRKDVEANKSHWTAIRKAVDALFFWQKSHCRAAYLREKQKAHFPESLK
;
A
#
# COMPACT_ATOMS: atom_id res chain seq x y z
N MET A 1 -3.06 26.30 -1.09
CA MET A 1 -3.32 25.00 -0.44
C MET A 1 -2.00 24.47 0.11
N LYS A 2 -1.65 24.77 1.37
CA LYS A 2 -0.37 24.33 1.94
C LYS A 2 -0.44 22.80 2.07
N SER A 3 0.13 22.08 1.11
CA SER A 3 0.58 20.72 1.34
C SER A 3 1.44 20.79 2.60
N ASN A 4 0.89 20.32 3.72
CA ASN A 4 1.62 20.25 4.98
C ASN A 4 2.86 19.41 4.69
N ILE A 5 4.06 19.90 4.99
CA ILE A 5 5.33 19.25 4.62
C ILE A 5 5.35 17.75 4.99
N LYS A 6 4.66 17.39 6.07
CA LYS A 6 4.40 16.00 6.47
C LYS A 6 3.65 15.17 5.42
N ALA A 7 2.59 15.73 4.83
CA ALA A 7 1.82 15.10 3.75
C ALA A 7 2.66 14.97 2.47
N TYR A 8 3.52 15.95 2.18
CA TYR A 8 4.43 15.87 1.04
C TYR A 8 5.41 14.71 1.19
N PHE A 9 6.15 14.63 2.31
CA PHE A 9 7.07 13.51 2.57
C PHE A 9 6.36 12.16 2.63
N LYS A 10 5.13 12.12 3.15
CA LYS A 10 4.29 10.91 3.10
C LYS A 10 4.01 10.48 1.67
N ASN A 11 3.64 11.41 0.78
CA ASN A 11 3.38 11.09 -0.63
C ASN A 11 4.66 10.67 -1.36
N LEU A 12 5.82 11.26 -1.04
CA LEU A 12 7.11 10.78 -1.56
C LEU A 12 7.40 9.33 -1.13
N ALA A 13 7.13 8.99 0.14
CA ALA A 13 7.28 7.61 0.61
C ALA A 13 6.33 6.64 -0.11
N ILE A 14 5.07 7.06 -0.37
CA ILE A 14 4.11 6.26 -1.15
C ILE A 14 4.60 6.08 -2.59
N ALA A 15 5.11 7.13 -3.22
CA ALA A 15 5.65 7.05 -4.59
C ALA A 15 6.84 6.09 -4.68
N ALA A 16 7.74 6.11 -3.69
CA ALA A 16 8.84 5.15 -3.60
C ALA A 16 8.33 3.71 -3.46
N ASP A 17 7.34 3.47 -2.59
CA ASP A 17 6.72 2.16 -2.39
C ASP A 17 6.03 1.64 -3.67
N GLN A 18 5.25 2.50 -4.34
CA GLN A 18 4.62 2.24 -5.64
C GLN A 18 5.66 1.92 -6.73
N THR A 19 6.78 2.64 -6.75
CA THR A 19 7.89 2.39 -7.68
C THR A 19 8.49 1.01 -7.44
N ILE A 20 8.77 0.67 -6.19
CA ILE A 20 9.27 -0.67 -5.81
C ILE A 20 8.26 -1.73 -6.25
N ASN A 21 6.97 -1.53 -5.98
CA ASN A 21 5.93 -2.46 -6.39
C ASN A 21 5.90 -2.67 -7.91
N ALA A 22 5.98 -1.58 -8.68
CA ALA A 22 6.01 -1.59 -10.15
C ALA A 22 7.23 -2.34 -10.71
N VAL A 23 8.42 -2.11 -10.13
CA VAL A 23 9.64 -2.84 -10.50
C VAL A 23 9.46 -4.35 -10.32
N PHE A 24 8.72 -4.79 -9.30
CA PHE A 24 8.38 -6.19 -9.09
C PHE A 24 7.08 -6.64 -9.82
N GLY A 25 6.66 -5.94 -10.87
CA GLY A 25 5.52 -6.31 -11.72
C GLY A 25 4.15 -6.11 -11.08
N GLY A 26 4.04 -5.20 -10.11
CA GLY A 26 2.78 -4.75 -9.53
C GLY A 26 2.15 -3.63 -10.35
N TYR A 27 0.94 -3.19 -9.97
CA TYR A 27 0.34 -2.02 -10.60
C TYR A 27 1.11 -0.75 -10.19
N PRO A 28 1.45 0.15 -11.13
CA PRO A 28 2.27 1.33 -10.84
C PRO A 28 1.68 2.32 -9.83
N ASP A 29 0.36 2.32 -9.66
CA ASP A 29 -0.39 3.18 -8.73
C ASP A 29 -0.79 2.46 -7.43
N GLU A 30 -0.26 1.25 -7.20
CA GLU A 30 -0.54 0.43 -6.03
C GLU A 30 0.70 0.27 -5.16
N THR A 31 0.55 0.45 -3.85
CA THR A 31 1.58 0.12 -2.85
C THR A 31 1.78 -1.40 -2.70
N LEU A 32 3.00 -1.82 -2.38
CA LEU A 32 3.37 -3.23 -2.18
C LEU A 32 2.49 -3.90 -1.12
N SER A 33 2.26 -3.23 0.01
CA SER A 33 1.39 -3.73 1.09
C SER A 33 -0.06 -3.92 0.63
N SER A 34 -0.59 -3.02 -0.22
CA SER A 34 -1.91 -3.20 -0.84
C SER A 34 -1.92 -4.44 -1.75
N ARG A 35 -0.91 -4.59 -2.61
CA ARG A 35 -0.78 -5.74 -3.52
C ARG A 35 -0.74 -7.05 -2.77
N LEU A 36 0.02 -7.13 -1.67
CA LEU A 36 0.11 -8.34 -0.86
C LEU A 36 -1.25 -8.76 -0.30
N TYR A 37 -2.02 -7.80 0.23
CA TYR A 37 -3.38 -8.10 0.69
C TYR A 37 -4.31 -8.50 -0.45
N ARG A 38 -4.28 -7.78 -1.57
CA ARG A 38 -5.08 -8.07 -2.75
C ARG A 38 -4.78 -9.48 -3.29
N LYS A 39 -3.51 -9.85 -3.42
CA LYS A 39 -3.09 -11.19 -3.86
C LYS A 39 -3.46 -12.28 -2.86
N ASP A 40 -3.37 -12.02 -1.56
CA ASP A 40 -3.85 -12.97 -0.54
C ASP A 40 -5.35 -13.28 -0.71
N VAL A 41 -6.16 -12.23 -0.89
CA VAL A 41 -7.62 -12.37 -1.07
C VAL A 41 -8.00 -12.94 -2.45
N GLU A 42 -7.35 -12.51 -3.53
CA GLU A 42 -7.65 -12.96 -4.90
C GLU A 42 -7.17 -14.39 -5.18
N ALA A 43 -5.97 -14.74 -4.70
CA ALA A 43 -5.34 -16.00 -5.08
C ALA A 43 -5.80 -17.18 -4.22
N ASN A 44 -6.26 -16.93 -2.98
CA ASN A 44 -6.50 -17.97 -1.97
C ASN A 44 -5.31 -18.97 -1.85
N LYS A 45 -4.08 -18.48 -2.08
CA LYS A 45 -2.85 -19.29 -2.09
C LYS A 45 -2.04 -19.02 -0.82
N SER A 46 -1.63 -20.12 -0.17
CA SER A 46 -0.93 -20.11 1.12
C SER A 46 0.33 -19.23 1.17
N HIS A 47 1.11 -19.12 0.08
CA HIS A 47 2.34 -18.32 0.10
C HIS A 47 2.09 -16.81 0.21
N TRP A 48 1.03 -16.28 -0.43
CA TRP A 48 0.69 -14.85 -0.29
C TRP A 48 0.22 -14.54 1.13
N THR A 49 -0.52 -15.45 1.76
CA THR A 49 -0.90 -15.33 3.17
C THR A 49 0.32 -15.25 4.07
N ALA A 50 1.34 -16.10 3.84
CA ALA A 50 2.58 -16.09 4.61
C ALA A 50 3.35 -14.78 4.45
N ILE A 51 3.57 -14.33 3.20
CA ILE A 51 4.28 -13.08 2.91
C ILE A 51 3.53 -11.88 3.51
N ARG A 52 2.21 -11.80 3.32
CA ARG A 52 1.40 -10.72 3.90
C ARG A 52 1.51 -10.70 5.43
N LYS A 53 1.39 -11.87 6.08
CA LYS A 53 1.52 -11.97 7.55
C LYS A 53 2.91 -11.56 8.02
N ALA A 54 3.97 -11.89 7.28
CA ALA A 54 5.33 -11.46 7.58
C ALA A 54 5.44 -9.93 7.51
N VAL A 55 4.89 -9.29 6.46
CA VAL A 55 4.87 -7.83 6.35
C VAL A 55 4.02 -7.19 7.45
N ASP A 56 2.83 -7.71 7.75
CA ASP A 56 2.01 -7.24 8.87
C ASP A 56 2.77 -7.35 10.21
N ALA A 57 3.62 -8.37 10.40
CA ALA A 57 4.46 -8.53 11.59
C ALA A 57 5.63 -7.53 11.63
N LEU A 58 6.23 -7.18 10.48
CA LEU A 58 7.23 -6.10 10.41
C LEU A 58 6.62 -4.76 10.84
N PHE A 59 5.34 -4.54 10.53
CA PHE A 59 4.57 -3.37 10.94
C PHE A 59 3.65 -3.67 12.14
N PHE A 60 4.13 -4.41 13.15
CA PHE A 60 3.30 -4.89 14.27
C PHE A 60 2.55 -3.78 15.04
N TRP A 61 3.03 -2.54 15.04
CA TRP A 61 2.36 -1.38 15.65
C TRP A 61 1.18 -0.84 14.82
N GLN A 62 0.95 -1.38 13.62
CA GLN A 62 -0.15 -1.01 12.74
C GLN A 62 -1.10 -2.20 12.59
N LYS A 63 -2.30 -2.08 13.18
CA LYS A 63 -3.30 -3.14 13.13
C LYS A 63 -3.70 -3.45 11.68
N SER A 64 -3.38 -4.67 11.22
CA SER A 64 -3.71 -5.15 9.87
C SER A 64 -3.18 -4.22 8.77
N HIS A 65 -1.88 -3.89 8.83
CA HIS A 65 -1.18 -2.96 7.95
C HIS A 65 -1.55 -3.13 6.47
N CYS A 66 -1.38 -4.34 5.91
CA CYS A 66 -1.62 -4.61 4.49
C CYS A 66 -3.09 -4.41 4.10
N ARG A 67 -4.03 -4.78 4.98
CA ARG A 67 -5.47 -4.54 4.77
C ARG A 67 -5.78 -3.05 4.75
N ALA A 68 -5.20 -2.29 5.69
CA ALA A 68 -5.40 -0.85 5.76
C ALA A 68 -4.83 -0.15 4.52
N ALA A 69 -3.65 -0.57 4.03
CA ALA A 69 -3.07 -0.08 2.78
C ALA A 69 -4.03 -0.33 1.61
N TYR A 70 -4.52 -1.56 1.45
CA TYR A 70 -5.49 -1.92 0.40
C TYR A 70 -6.76 -1.05 0.42
N LEU A 71 -7.34 -0.82 1.61
CA LEU A 71 -8.52 0.04 1.73
C LEU A 71 -8.23 1.50 1.38
N ARG A 72 -7.02 2.00 1.68
CA ARG A 72 -6.59 3.35 1.32
C ARG A 72 -6.40 3.51 -0.19
N GLU A 73 -5.89 2.49 -0.89
CA GLU A 73 -5.82 2.52 -2.36
C GLU A 73 -7.19 2.56 -2.98
N LYS A 74 -8.13 1.74 -2.48
CA LYS A 74 -9.54 1.79 -2.93
C LYS A 74 -10.19 3.15 -2.76
N GLN A 75 -9.81 3.89 -1.72
CA GLN A 75 -10.29 5.25 -1.46
C GLN A 75 -9.48 6.33 -2.19
N LYS A 76 -8.48 5.96 -3.01
CA LYS A 76 -7.50 6.86 -3.62
C LYS A 76 -6.92 7.84 -2.59
N ALA A 77 -6.65 7.37 -1.37
CA ALA A 77 -6.41 8.25 -0.23
C ALA A 77 -5.09 9.03 -0.30
N HIS A 78 -4.25 8.76 -1.30
CA HIS A 78 -3.03 9.49 -1.61
C HIS A 78 -3.20 10.48 -2.77
N PHE A 79 -4.33 10.46 -3.49
CA PHE A 79 -4.64 11.43 -4.53
C PHE A 79 -4.98 12.79 -3.92
N PRO A 80 -4.64 13.90 -4.60
CA PRO A 80 -5.14 15.21 -4.21
C PRO A 80 -6.67 15.23 -4.36
N GLU A 81 -7.36 15.88 -3.42
CA GLU A 81 -8.83 15.86 -3.35
C GLU A 81 -9.50 16.37 -4.63
N SER A 82 -8.88 17.34 -5.30
CA SER A 82 -9.39 17.90 -6.55
C SER A 82 -9.32 16.95 -7.74
N LEU A 83 -8.67 15.79 -7.62
CA LEU A 83 -8.52 14.77 -8.67
C LEU A 83 -9.13 13.41 -8.30
N LYS A 84 -9.84 13.30 -7.17
CA LYS A 84 -10.52 12.06 -6.77
C LYS A 84 -11.84 11.89 -7.51
#